data_AF-A0A0N4V0J6-F1
#
_entry.id   AF-A0A0N4V0J6-F1
#
_cell.length_a   1.000
_cell.length_b   1.000
_cell.length_c   1.000
_cell.angle_alpha   90.00
_cell.angle_beta   90.00
_cell.angle_gamma   90.00
#
_symmetry.space_group_name_H-M   'P 1'
#
loop_
_entity.id
_entity.type
_entity.pdbx_description
1 polymer ?
#
loop_
_entity_poly.entity_id
_entity_poly.type
_entity_poly.pdbx_seq_one_letter_code
_entity_poly.pdbx_strand_id
1 'polypeptide(L)'
;QQNSKTFSFYFFVLFLHFIFFYFYISFSDSPALLFIHDAAITNSTGDEHFPVDFSQELRFFFDVTSYASRRYDNLGVEVSVYKRSTGWLGCGWLYIPSFGLISDFHMCDENPSCPVVPGRQVFEVTIDPSILFSGFFRVFHSNQVPYQLMLRVRNNRHPSEELLCVTYQMRIHY
;
A
#
# COMPACT_ATOMS: atom_id res chain seq x y z
N GLN A 1 26.90 -2.15 -5.90
CA GLN A 1 25.86 -3.10 -5.45
C GLN A 1 24.58 -2.70 -6.17
N GLN A 2 24.18 -3.52 -7.15
CA GLN A 2 23.22 -3.16 -8.18
C GLN A 2 21.82 -3.44 -7.62
N ASN A 3 21.09 -2.38 -7.25
CA ASN A 3 19.71 -2.47 -6.76
C ASN A 3 18.82 -2.98 -7.90
N SER A 4 18.51 -4.27 -7.88
CA SER A 4 17.45 -4.83 -8.71
C SER A 4 16.13 -4.22 -8.21
N LYS A 5 15.43 -3.48 -9.06
CA LYS A 5 14.05 -3.09 -8.82
C LYS A 5 13.21 -4.11 -9.58
N THR A 6 12.54 -4.99 -8.86
CA THR A 6 11.57 -5.90 -9.47
C THR A 6 10.28 -5.11 -9.70
N PHE A 7 10.01 -4.80 -10.97
CA PHE A 7 8.77 -4.14 -11.39
C PHE A 7 7.75 -5.22 -11.78
N SER A 8 6.73 -5.45 -10.96
CA SER A 8 5.55 -6.21 -11.41
C SER A 8 4.53 -5.25 -12.00
N PHE A 9 4.39 -5.30 -13.32
CA PHE A 9 3.37 -4.55 -14.05
C PHE A 9 2.06 -5.33 -14.02
N TYR A 10 1.13 -4.94 -13.17
CA TYR A 10 -0.25 -5.43 -13.26
C TYR A 10 -1.01 -4.60 -14.30
N PHE A 11 -1.00 -5.05 -15.55
CA PHE A 11 -1.89 -4.56 -16.61
C PHE A 11 -3.25 -5.23 -16.46
N PHE A 12 -4.18 -4.62 -15.73
CA PHE A 12 -5.57 -5.03 -15.80
C PHE A 12 -6.19 -4.45 -17.09
N VAL A 13 -6.02 -5.17 -18.21
CA VAL A 13 -6.75 -4.89 -19.45
C VAL A 13 -8.09 -5.59 -19.36
N LEU A 14 -9.07 -4.93 -18.75
CA LEU A 14 -10.47 -5.33 -18.89
C LEU A 14 -10.91 -4.91 -20.31
N PHE A 15 -10.89 -5.88 -21.22
CA PHE A 15 -11.31 -5.75 -22.61
C PHE A 15 -12.82 -5.49 -22.66
N LEU A 16 -13.26 -4.24 -22.49
CA LEU A 16 -14.51 -3.66 -23.03
C LEU A 16 -14.65 -2.23 -22.51
N HIS A 17 -14.45 -1.26 -23.41
CA HIS A 17 -14.56 0.20 -23.24
C HIS A 17 -13.39 0.89 -22.50
N PHE A 18 -12.55 1.55 -23.31
CA PHE A 18 -11.53 2.56 -22.99
C PHE A 18 -11.72 3.30 -21.64
N ILE A 19 -11.16 2.75 -20.56
CA ILE A 19 -10.76 3.50 -19.37
C ILE A 19 -9.39 2.95 -18.94
N PHE A 20 -8.33 3.74 -19.11
CA PHE A 20 -7.00 3.36 -18.63
C PHE A 20 -6.96 3.51 -17.10
N PHE A 21 -7.16 2.40 -16.39
CA PHE A 21 -6.93 2.28 -14.96
C PHE A 21 -5.41 2.15 -14.71
N TYR A 22 -4.70 3.27 -14.64
CA TYR A 22 -3.27 3.25 -14.28
C TYR A 22 -3.14 3.06 -12.77
N PHE A 23 -3.10 1.80 -12.34
CA PHE A 23 -2.62 1.42 -11.02
C PHE A 23 -1.20 0.91 -11.15
N TYR A 24 -0.28 1.51 -10.40
CA TYR A 24 1.13 1.12 -10.45
C TYR A 24 1.55 0.64 -9.06
N ILE A 25 2.03 -0.61 -9.01
CA ILE A 25 2.58 -1.22 -7.81
C ILE A 25 4.10 -1.33 -7.96
N SER A 26 4.86 -0.80 -7.01
CA SER A 26 6.31 -0.97 -6.95
C SER A 26 6.72 -1.55 -5.62
N PHE A 27 7.72 -2.42 -5.66
CA PHE A 27 8.31 -3.04 -4.49
C PHE A 27 9.78 -2.64 -4.38
N SER A 28 10.27 -2.40 -3.16
CA SER A 28 11.69 -2.11 -2.93
C SER A 28 12.37 -3.33 -2.35
N ASP A 29 13.37 -3.86 -3.06
CA ASP A 29 14.27 -4.90 -2.58
C ASP A 29 15.24 -4.31 -1.53
N SER A 30 14.82 -4.28 -0.26
CA SER A 30 15.74 -4.70 0.82
C SER A 30 16.15 -6.16 0.55
N PRO A 31 17.03 -6.84 1.32
CA PRO A 31 17.05 -8.30 1.31
C PRO A 31 15.69 -8.79 1.83
N ALA A 32 14.67 -8.72 0.97
CA ALA A 32 13.28 -8.84 1.32
C ALA A 32 13.06 -10.30 1.68
N LEU A 33 12.93 -10.55 2.98
CA LEU A 33 12.60 -11.86 3.50
C LEU A 33 11.22 -12.32 3.00
N LEU A 34 10.41 -11.38 2.50
CA LEU A 34 9.13 -11.60 1.84
C LEU A 34 9.23 -11.23 0.36
N PHE A 35 8.98 -12.20 -0.51
CA PHE A 35 8.87 -12.00 -1.95
C PHE A 35 7.40 -11.88 -2.34
N ILE A 36 7.02 -10.82 -3.05
CA ILE A 36 5.63 -10.62 -3.50
C ILE A 36 5.44 -11.25 -4.87
N HIS A 37 4.46 -12.13 -4.99
CA HIS A 37 3.94 -12.61 -6.26
C HIS A 37 2.89 -11.65 -6.79
N ASP A 38 1.87 -11.33 -5.98
CA ASP A 38 0.70 -10.55 -6.38
C ASP A 38 0.22 -9.60 -5.28
N ALA A 39 -0.46 -8.53 -5.66
CA ALA A 39 -1.07 -7.59 -4.74
C ALA A 39 -2.35 -6.95 -5.32
N ALA A 40 -3.39 -6.84 -4.51
CA ALA A 40 -4.68 -6.28 -4.90
C ALA A 40 -5.23 -5.32 -3.83
N ILE A 41 -6.13 -4.43 -4.24
CA ILE A 41 -6.87 -3.53 -3.33
C ILE A 41 -8.35 -3.64 -3.64
N THR A 42 -9.15 -3.93 -2.61
CA THR A 42 -10.61 -3.97 -2.71
C THR A 42 -11.25 -3.07 -1.66
N ASN A 43 -12.54 -2.78 -1.83
CA ASN A 43 -13.37 -2.27 -0.75
C ASN A 43 -13.69 -3.38 0.29
N SER A 44 -14.52 -3.05 1.28
CA SER A 44 -14.98 -4.00 2.30
C SER A 44 -15.77 -5.20 1.75
N THR A 45 -16.50 -5.02 0.63
CA THR A 45 -17.27 -6.09 -0.03
C THR A 45 -16.41 -7.01 -0.91
N GLY A 46 -15.13 -6.67 -1.13
CA GLY A 46 -14.22 -7.44 -1.98
C GLY A 46 -14.23 -7.01 -3.45
N ASP A 47 -14.90 -5.91 -3.78
CA ASP A 47 -14.97 -5.39 -5.14
C ASP A 47 -13.84 -4.40 -5.42
N GLU A 48 -13.25 -4.51 -6.60
CA GLU A 48 -12.24 -3.57 -7.10
C GLU A 48 -12.94 -2.38 -7.79
N HIS A 49 -12.79 -1.19 -7.21
CA HIS A 49 -13.37 0.04 -7.74
C HIS A 49 -12.26 1.06 -8.03
N PHE A 50 -12.33 1.69 -9.20
CA PHE A 50 -11.49 2.83 -9.53
C PHE A 50 -12.33 4.01 -10.03
N PRO A 51 -12.02 5.26 -9.62
CA PRO A 51 -11.00 5.65 -8.63
C PRO A 51 -11.25 5.00 -7.25
N VAL A 52 -10.19 4.79 -6.49
CA VAL A 52 -10.27 4.10 -5.20
C VAL A 52 -10.99 5.03 -4.23
N ASP A 53 -12.05 4.53 -3.60
CA ASP A 53 -12.87 5.29 -2.69
C ASP A 53 -12.29 5.27 -1.28
N PHE A 54 -11.83 6.43 -0.81
CA PHE A 54 -11.21 6.61 0.50
C PHE A 54 -12.22 7.04 1.57
N SER A 55 -13.52 7.08 1.25
CA SER A 55 -14.57 7.29 2.26
C SER A 55 -14.91 6.03 3.06
N GLN A 56 -14.35 4.88 2.66
CA GLN A 56 -14.63 3.57 3.24
C GLN A 56 -13.33 2.79 3.52
N GLU A 57 -13.47 1.70 4.29
CA GLU A 57 -12.37 0.77 4.55
C GLU A 57 -11.86 0.14 3.25
N LEU A 58 -10.53 0.06 3.15
CA LEU A 58 -9.80 -0.56 2.05
C LEU A 58 -9.09 -1.82 2.55
N ARG A 59 -9.19 -2.89 1.76
CA ARG A 59 -8.54 -4.18 2.02
C ARG A 59 -7.43 -4.40 1.01
N PHE A 60 -6.22 -4.60 1.49
CA PHE A 60 -5.02 -4.84 0.69
C PHE A 60 -4.65 -6.31 0.79
N PHE A 61 -4.59 -7.01 -0.33
CA PHE A 61 -4.16 -8.40 -0.39
C PHE A 61 -2.77 -8.48 -0.95
N PHE A 62 -1.96 -9.38 -0.39
CA PHE A 62 -0.61 -9.66 -0.85
C PHE A 62 -0.39 -11.17 -0.88
N ASP A 63 -0.10 -11.73 -2.05
CA ASP A 63 0.42 -13.08 -2.18
C ASP A 63 1.93 -13.02 -2.06
N VAL A 64 2.46 -13.55 -0.95
CA VAL A 64 3.89 -13.49 -0.66
C VAL A 64 4.47 -14.84 -0.34
N THR A 65 5.77 -14.98 -0.58
CA THR A 65 6.57 -16.09 -0.08
C THR A 65 7.60 -15.59 0.89
N SER A 66 7.52 -16.07 2.14
CA SER A 66 8.52 -15.81 3.16
C SER A 66 9.66 -16.83 3.07
N TYR A 67 10.87 -16.35 2.86
CA TYR A 67 12.11 -17.15 2.93
C TYR A 67 12.80 -17.05 4.29
N ALA A 68 12.17 -16.37 5.26
CA ALA A 68 12.71 -16.30 6.61
C ALA A 68 12.73 -17.68 7.27
N SER A 69 13.71 -17.92 8.14
CA SER A 69 13.79 -19.15 8.94
C SER A 69 12.87 -19.11 10.18
N ARG A 70 12.32 -17.94 10.51
CA ARG A 70 11.49 -17.68 11.69
C ARG A 70 10.13 -17.12 11.28
N ARG A 71 9.13 -17.33 12.13
CA ARG A 71 7.82 -16.66 12.01
C ARG A 71 7.89 -15.23 12.54
N TYR A 72 7.13 -14.33 11.92
CA TYR A 72 6.94 -12.96 12.37
C TYR A 72 5.54 -12.78 12.95
N ASP A 73 5.48 -12.48 14.24
CA ASP A 73 4.24 -12.32 15.02
C ASP A 73 4.01 -10.87 15.49
N ASN A 74 5.01 -10.01 15.36
CA ASN A 74 4.93 -8.61 15.78
C ASN A 74 5.31 -7.69 14.60
N LEU A 75 4.34 -7.49 13.72
CA LEU A 75 4.48 -6.70 12.51
C LEU A 75 3.76 -5.36 12.66
N GLY A 76 4.46 -4.28 12.32
CA GLY A 76 3.92 -2.93 12.22
C GLY A 76 3.75 -2.53 10.76
N VAL A 77 2.67 -1.82 10.47
CA VAL A 77 2.41 -1.25 9.14
C VAL A 77 2.47 0.26 9.23
N GLU A 78 3.32 0.85 8.40
CA GLU A 78 3.43 2.29 8.21
C GLU A 78 2.90 2.65 6.83
N VAL A 79 1.92 3.56 6.80
CA VAL A 79 1.30 4.02 5.57
C VAL A 79 1.61 5.49 5.36
N SER A 80 2.16 5.81 4.19
CA SER A 80 2.52 7.16 3.77
C SER A 80 1.77 7.54 2.51
N VAL A 81 1.14 8.72 2.49
CA VAL A 81 0.41 9.23 1.31
C VAL A 81 1.18 10.38 0.70
N TYR A 82 1.30 10.38 -0.62
CA TYR A 82 1.91 11.46 -1.39
C TYR A 82 0.96 11.95 -2.48
N LYS A 83 0.91 13.25 -2.69
CA LYS A 83 0.20 13.88 -3.82
C LYS A 83 1.19 14.18 -4.94
N ARG A 84 0.81 13.92 -6.19
CA ARG A 84 1.63 14.39 -7.32
C ARG A 84 1.59 15.91 -7.40
N SER A 85 2.76 16.54 -7.35
CA SER A 85 2.91 17.99 -7.52
C SER A 85 3.38 18.30 -8.94
N THR A 86 2.60 19.11 -9.66
CA THR A 86 2.94 19.65 -10.97
C THR A 86 2.80 21.17 -10.91
N GLY A 87 3.88 21.84 -10.51
CA GLY A 87 3.91 23.30 -10.35
C GLY A 87 5.36 23.81 -10.33
N TRP A 88 5.56 25.08 -9.96
CA TRP A 88 6.90 25.69 -9.90
C TRP A 88 7.86 24.88 -9.02
N LEU A 89 7.38 24.30 -7.91
CA LEU A 89 8.15 23.45 -6.99
C LEU A 89 8.71 22.15 -7.63
N GLY A 90 8.45 21.92 -8.91
CA GLY A 90 9.00 20.81 -9.70
C GLY A 90 8.01 19.67 -9.88
N CYS A 91 8.37 18.76 -10.78
CA CYS A 91 7.68 17.48 -10.93
C CYS A 91 8.14 16.55 -9.81
N GLY A 92 7.34 16.38 -8.75
CA GLY A 92 7.64 15.44 -7.68
C GLY A 92 6.41 14.87 -6.97
N TRP A 93 6.69 14.10 -5.91
CA TRP A 93 5.71 13.61 -4.95
C TRP A 93 5.79 14.47 -3.69
N LEU A 94 4.69 15.09 -3.32
CA LEU A 94 4.55 15.88 -2.10
C LEU A 94 4.00 14.97 -1.00
N TYR A 95 4.77 14.75 0.06
CA TYR A 95 4.30 14.01 1.23
C TYR A 95 3.13 14.73 1.88
N ILE A 96 2.06 13.98 2.19
CA ILE A 96 0.92 14.50 2.91
C ILE A 96 0.96 13.93 4.33
N PRO A 97 1.18 14.77 5.36
CA PRO A 97 1.29 14.27 6.72
C PRO A 97 -0.03 13.65 7.18
N SER A 98 0.03 12.39 7.60
CA SER A 98 -1.09 11.67 8.21
C SER A 98 -1.30 12.03 9.69
N PHE A 99 -0.41 12.84 10.29
CA PHE A 99 -0.45 13.28 11.69
C PHE A 99 -0.69 12.17 12.73
N GLY A 100 -0.20 10.95 12.47
CA GLY A 100 -0.39 9.84 13.40
C GLY A 100 -1.69 9.06 13.20
N LEU A 101 -2.60 9.51 12.34
CA LEU A 101 -3.93 8.89 12.18
C LEU A 101 -3.88 7.54 11.44
N ILE A 102 -2.82 7.29 10.67
CA ILE A 102 -2.66 6.10 9.80
C ILE A 102 -1.25 5.48 9.93
N SER A 103 -0.46 5.94 10.91
CA SER A 103 0.88 5.39 11.16
C SER A 103 0.88 4.47 12.36
N ASP A 104 1.50 3.30 12.20
CA ASP A 104 1.81 2.32 13.26
C ASP A 104 0.63 1.40 13.65
N PHE A 105 0.02 0.76 12.65
CA PHE A 105 -0.96 -0.29 12.90
C PHE A 105 -0.24 -1.59 13.30
N HIS A 106 -0.57 -2.12 14.47
CA HIS A 106 -0.13 -3.44 14.92
C HIS A 106 -0.88 -4.51 14.12
N MET A 107 -0.28 -4.91 13.00
CA MET A 107 -0.93 -5.77 12.02
C MET A 107 -1.34 -7.11 12.59
N CYS A 108 -0.63 -7.64 13.58
CA CYS A 108 -0.84 -9.00 14.07
C CYS A 108 -1.72 -9.12 15.31
N ASP A 109 -2.18 -8.01 15.91
CA ASP A 109 -2.99 -8.07 17.13
C ASP A 109 -4.43 -8.49 16.83
N GLU A 110 -4.99 -8.07 15.68
CA GLU A 110 -6.39 -8.33 15.29
C GLU A 110 -6.53 -9.10 13.96
N ASN A 111 -5.42 -9.47 13.33
CA ASN A 111 -5.44 -10.07 11.99
C ASN A 111 -5.20 -11.59 12.02
N PRO A 112 -6.17 -12.40 11.54
CA PRO A 112 -6.01 -13.85 11.48
C PRO A 112 -4.92 -14.31 10.49
N SER A 113 -4.46 -13.42 9.59
CA SER A 113 -3.38 -13.69 8.64
C SER A 113 -1.99 -13.72 9.30
N CYS A 114 -1.90 -13.31 10.57
CA CYS A 114 -0.68 -13.42 11.38
C CYS A 114 -0.67 -14.71 12.22
N PRO A 115 0.50 -15.28 12.51
CA PRO A 115 1.85 -14.80 12.16
C PRO A 115 2.23 -15.12 10.70
N VAL A 116 3.16 -14.33 10.13
CA VAL A 116 3.76 -14.65 8.83
C VAL A 116 4.75 -15.79 9.02
N VAL A 117 4.48 -16.94 8.42
CA VAL A 117 5.28 -18.17 8.52
C VAL A 117 6.16 -18.35 7.28
N PRO A 118 7.26 -19.13 7.38
CA PRO A 118 8.04 -19.50 6.20
C PRO A 118 7.18 -20.25 5.17
N GLY A 119 7.30 -19.87 3.89
CA GLY A 119 6.49 -20.42 2.79
C GLY A 119 5.59 -19.40 2.11
N ARG A 120 4.78 -19.87 1.14
CA ARG A 120 3.84 -19.02 0.39
C ARG A 120 2.53 -18.88 1.16
N GLN A 121 2.07 -17.65 1.33
CA GLN A 121 0.83 -17.31 2.00
C GLN A 121 0.24 -16.03 1.42
N VAL A 122 -1.08 -15.90 1.51
CA VAL A 122 -1.78 -14.63 1.25
C VAL A 122 -2.00 -13.96 2.60
N PHE A 123 -1.66 -12.68 2.70
CA PHE A 123 -2.03 -11.88 3.86
C PHE A 123 -2.85 -10.67 3.44
N GLU A 124 -3.78 -10.30 4.31
CA GLU A 124 -4.71 -9.20 4.12
C GLU A 124 -4.38 -8.08 5.11
N VAL A 125 -4.45 -6.82 4.69
CA VAL A 125 -4.34 -5.66 5.57
C VAL A 125 -5.53 -4.74 5.32
N THR A 126 -6.30 -4.46 6.37
CA THR A 126 -7.42 -3.51 6.31
C THR A 126 -6.97 -2.17 6.84
N ILE A 127 -7.26 -1.10 6.09
CA ILE A 127 -6.95 0.28 6.48
C ILE A 127 -8.23 1.10 6.29
N ASP A 128 -8.56 1.92 7.29
CA ASP A 128 -9.63 2.92 7.19
C ASP A 128 -9.04 4.31 6.89
N PRO A 129 -8.96 4.72 5.61
CA PRO A 129 -8.51 6.05 5.23
C PRO A 129 -9.50 7.18 5.58
N SER A 130 -10.76 6.87 5.91
CA SER A 130 -11.84 7.86 6.03
C SER A 130 -11.49 8.97 7.03
N ILE A 131 -10.76 8.61 8.10
CA ILE A 131 -10.32 9.51 9.16
C ILE A 131 -9.32 10.57 8.63
N LEU A 132 -8.39 10.21 7.74
CA LEU A 132 -7.48 11.20 7.12
C LEU A 132 -8.22 12.25 6.29
N PHE A 133 -9.30 11.84 5.65
CA PHE A 133 -10.03 12.68 4.70
C PHE A 133 -11.16 13.49 5.36
N SER A 134 -11.46 13.23 6.63
CA SER A 134 -12.45 13.96 7.44
C SER A 134 -12.12 15.45 7.71
N GLY A 135 -10.92 15.92 7.38
CA GLY A 135 -10.46 17.29 7.68
C GLY A 135 -9.58 17.93 6.60
N PHE A 136 -8.31 18.20 6.96
CA PHE A 136 -7.32 18.94 6.15
C PHE A 136 -7.23 18.49 4.70
N PHE A 137 -7.33 17.18 4.43
CA PHE A 137 -7.24 16.62 3.08
C PHE A 137 -8.40 17.01 2.16
N ARG A 138 -9.64 17.15 2.68
CA ARG A 138 -10.82 17.47 1.87
C ARG A 138 -10.67 18.82 1.13
N VAL A 139 -9.93 19.76 1.72
CA VAL A 139 -9.70 21.10 1.14
C VAL A 139 -8.69 21.06 0.00
N PHE A 140 -7.71 20.15 0.06
CA PHE A 140 -6.63 20.05 -0.94
C PHE A 140 -6.82 18.87 -1.90
N HIS A 141 -7.89 18.09 -1.73
CA HIS A 141 -8.21 16.95 -2.57
C HIS A 141 -8.58 17.38 -3.99
N SER A 142 -8.15 16.61 -4.97
CA SER A 142 -8.57 16.79 -6.36
C SER A 142 -8.63 15.44 -7.07
N ASN A 143 -9.81 15.11 -7.59
CA ASN A 143 -10.07 13.86 -8.33
C ASN A 143 -9.20 13.71 -9.60
N GLN A 144 -8.58 14.79 -10.07
CA GLN A 144 -7.74 14.79 -11.28
C GLN A 144 -6.27 14.53 -11.00
N VAL A 145 -5.84 14.55 -9.73
CA VAL A 145 -4.43 14.40 -9.35
C VAL A 145 -4.13 12.95 -8.94
N PRO A 146 -3.05 12.34 -9.45
CA PRO A 146 -2.63 11.02 -8.97
C PRO A 146 -2.01 11.12 -7.57
N TYR A 147 -2.31 10.12 -6.75
CA TYR A 147 -1.77 9.93 -5.42
C TYR A 147 -0.88 8.70 -5.40
N GLN A 148 0.10 8.70 -4.50
CA GLN A 148 0.96 7.56 -4.23
C GLN A 148 0.81 7.16 -2.77
N LEU A 149 0.33 5.95 -2.52
CA LEU A 149 0.25 5.32 -1.22
C LEU A 149 1.43 4.38 -1.06
N MET A 150 2.25 4.56 -0.04
CA MET A 150 3.38 3.68 0.26
C MET A 150 3.09 2.96 1.58
N LEU A 151 2.95 1.64 1.50
CA LEU A 151 2.76 0.73 2.62
C LEU A 151 4.08 0.04 2.94
N ARG A 152 4.56 0.21 4.16
CA ARG A 152 5.77 -0.43 4.66
C ARG A 152 5.42 -1.37 5.80
N VAL A 153 5.82 -2.63 5.69
CA VAL A 153 5.69 -3.63 6.75
C VAL A 153 7.05 -3.80 7.41
N ARG A 154 7.07 -3.64 8.73
CA ARG A 154 8.28 -3.72 9.55
C ARG A 154 8.09 -4.70 10.70
N ASN A 155 9.19 -5.25 11.16
CA ASN A 155 9.20 -6.00 12.41
C ASN A 155 9.27 -5.02 13.59
N ASN A 156 8.25 -4.94 14.42
CA ASN A 156 8.24 -4.01 15.57
C ASN A 156 9.34 -4.33 16.59
N ARG A 157 9.82 -5.58 16.65
CA ARG A 157 10.96 -5.93 17.50
C ARG A 157 12.28 -5.31 17.00
N HIS A 158 12.39 -5.11 15.69
CA HIS A 158 13.54 -4.52 15.02
C HIS A 158 13.05 -3.54 13.94
N PRO A 159 12.68 -2.30 14.29
CA PRO A 159 12.03 -1.37 13.35
C PRO A 159 12.93 -0.94 12.19
N SER A 160 14.23 -1.23 12.23
CA SER A 160 15.16 -1.08 11.11
C SER A 160 15.06 -2.21 10.07
N GLU A 161 14.39 -3.33 10.40
CA GLU A 161 14.13 -4.47 9.52
C GLU A 161 12.82 -4.23 8.74
N GLU A 162 12.95 -3.60 7.58
CA GLU A 162 11.86 -3.48 6.61
C GLU A 162 11.68 -4.81 5.87
N LEU A 163 10.54 -5.46 6.11
CA LEU A 163 10.20 -6.76 5.54
C LEU A 163 9.54 -6.61 4.17
N LEU A 164 8.78 -5.52 4.00
CA LEU A 164 8.04 -5.24 2.79
C LEU A 164 7.87 -3.74 2.58
N CYS A 165 7.97 -3.31 1.33
CA CYS A 165 7.62 -1.95 0.94
C CYS A 165 6.88 -2.02 -0.38
N VAL A 166 5.61 -1.62 -0.35
CA VAL A 166 4.71 -1.60 -1.50
C VAL A 166 4.28 -0.18 -1.76
N THR A 167 4.38 0.25 -3.00
CA THR A 167 3.97 1.59 -3.43
C THR A 167 2.88 1.48 -4.47
N TYR A 168 1.71 2.02 -4.17
CA TYR A 168 0.55 2.08 -5.03
C TYR A 168 0.35 3.49 -5.57
N GLN A 169 0.31 3.67 -6.89
CA GLN A 169 -0.11 4.94 -7.49
C GLN A 169 -1.53 4.79 -8.05
N MET A 170 -2.44 5.66 -7.60
CA MET A 170 -3.87 5.58 -7.90
C MET A 170 -4.52 6.96 -7.95
N ARG A 171 -5.74 7.04 -8.48
CA ARG A 171 -6.63 8.20 -8.24
C ARG A 171 -7.54 7.88 -7.07
N ILE A 172 -7.72 8.88 -6.22
CA ILE A 172 -8.54 8.78 -5.03
C ILE A 172 -9.86 9.51 -5.29
N HIS A 173 -10.96 8.87 -4.89
CA HIS A 173 -12.28 9.48 -4.75
C HIS A 173 -12.65 9.53 -3.26
N TYR A 174 -13.44 10.53 -2.89
CA TYR A 174 -13.95 10.72 -1.53
C TYR A 174 -15.35 11.34 -1.62
#